data_AF-A0A7Z0TJC5-F1
#
_entry.id   AF-A0A7Z0TJC5-F1
#
_cell.length_a   1.000
_cell.length_b   1.000
_cell.length_c   1.000
_cell.angle_alpha   90.00
_cell.angle_beta   90.00
_cell.angle_gamma   90.00
#
_symmetry.space_group_name_H-M   'P 1'
#
loop_
_entity.id
_entity.type
_entity.pdbx_description
1 polymer ?
#
loop_
_entity_poly.entity_id
_entity_poly.type
_entity_poly.pdbx_seq_one_letter_code
_entity_poly.pdbx_strand_id
1 'polypeptide(L)'
;MHPRVKPALRRGWRDLNTVQFGMTPAHAMTLAPVDTATGTFLDLLNGTRGMELLREEAVRMGLPEDHADGLVGRLSEAGLLDDATGGGPEGDVLRERPHAVDRLRPDLATLSLTAPAPGDAI
;
A
#
# COMPACT_ATOMS: atom_id res chain seq x y z
N MET A 1 -8.07 -7.35 -4.19
CA MET A 1 -6.84 -6.93 -3.50
C MET A 1 -7.13 -6.35 -2.14
N HIS A 2 -6.18 -6.54 -1.23
CA HIS A 2 -6.06 -5.89 0.07
C HIS A 2 -4.83 -4.96 0.04
N PRO A 3 -4.99 -3.69 -0.40
CA PRO A 3 -3.86 -2.82 -0.67
C PRO A 3 -3.09 -2.48 0.61
N ARG A 4 -1.76 -2.53 0.50
CA ARG A 4 -0.83 -2.02 1.50
C ARG A 4 0.24 -1.18 0.84
N VAL A 5 0.67 -0.09 1.48
CA VAL A 5 1.92 0.56 1.07
C VAL A 5 3.07 -0.43 1.23
N LYS A 6 3.95 -0.53 0.23
CA LYS A 6 5.09 -1.45 0.25
C LYS A 6 5.88 -1.28 1.55
N PRO A 7 6.05 -2.32 2.38
CA PRO A 7 6.50 -2.12 3.76
C PRO A 7 7.96 -1.65 3.88
N ALA A 8 8.78 -1.92 2.86
CA ALA A 8 10.14 -1.43 2.78
C ALA A 8 10.22 0.07 2.45
N LEU A 9 9.14 0.68 1.92
CA LEU A 9 9.06 2.11 1.70
C LEU A 9 8.64 2.80 2.99
N ARG A 10 9.58 3.53 3.59
CA ARG A 10 9.26 4.48 4.66
C ARG A 10 8.36 5.58 4.12
N ARG A 11 7.36 5.97 4.89
CA ARG A 11 6.48 7.09 4.58
C ARG A 11 6.66 8.20 5.61
N GLY A 12 6.63 9.44 5.16
CA GLY A 12 6.66 10.60 6.04
C GLY A 12 6.07 11.84 5.39
N TRP A 13 5.68 12.81 6.20
CA TRP A 13 5.30 14.14 5.73
C TRP A 13 6.55 14.92 5.36
N ARG A 14 6.61 15.42 4.13
CA ARG A 14 7.67 16.32 3.66
C ARG A 14 7.38 17.77 4.05
N ASP A 15 6.10 18.13 4.00
CA ASP A 15 5.52 19.40 4.40
C ASP A 15 4.04 19.19 4.78
N LEU A 16 3.26 20.27 4.89
CA LEU A 16 1.87 20.23 5.36
C LEU A 16 0.90 19.51 4.40
N ASN A 17 1.24 19.34 3.13
CA ASN A 17 0.34 18.75 2.14
C ASN A 17 1.03 17.76 1.19
N THR A 18 2.26 17.36 1.48
CA THR A 18 3.04 16.43 0.66
C THR A 18 3.49 15.23 1.49
N VAL A 19 3.09 14.04 1.04
CA VAL A 19 3.56 12.77 1.60
C VAL A 19 4.69 12.25 0.73
N GLN A 20 5.80 11.83 1.36
CA GLN A 20 6.91 11.17 0.69
C GLN A 20 6.92 9.68 1.03
N PHE A 21 7.18 8.85 0.02
CA PHE A 21 7.46 7.42 0.10
C PHE A 21 8.91 7.19 -0.28
N GLY A 22 9.68 6.45 0.51
CA GLY A 22 11.11 6.24 0.34
C GLY A 22 11.98 7.36 0.95
N MET A 23 13.19 7.00 1.38
CA MET A 23 14.15 7.93 2.03
C MET A 23 15.31 8.34 1.13
N THR A 24 15.64 7.56 0.11
CA THR A 24 16.77 7.85 -0.79
C THR A 24 16.26 8.52 -2.07
N PRO A 25 16.93 9.57 -2.60
CA PRO A 25 16.46 10.30 -3.78
C PRO A 25 16.16 9.42 -4.99
N ALA A 26 16.95 8.36 -5.22
CA ALA A 26 16.75 7.43 -6.33
C ALA A 26 15.46 6.59 -6.25
N HIS A 27 14.82 6.52 -5.08
CA HIS A 27 13.66 5.67 -4.81
C HIS A 27 12.55 6.42 -4.06
N ALA A 28 12.64 7.76 -3.99
CA ALA A 28 11.67 8.58 -3.29
C ALA A 28 10.59 9.07 -4.26
N MET A 29 9.33 8.86 -3.91
CA MET A 29 8.18 9.40 -4.64
C MET A 29 7.37 10.29 -3.71
N THR A 30 6.82 11.37 -4.25
CA THR A 30 5.99 12.31 -3.49
C THR A 30 4.57 12.33 -4.03
N LEU A 31 3.60 12.33 -3.12
CA LEU A 31 2.18 12.54 -3.41
C LEU A 31 1.79 13.92 -2.86
N ALA A 32 1.31 14.78 -3.75
CA ALA A 32 0.79 16.10 -3.41
C ALA A 32 -0.27 16.54 -4.45
N PRO A 33 -1.26 17.36 -4.06
CA PRO A 33 -1.57 17.74 -2.68
C PRO A 33 -2.27 16.58 -1.93
N VAL A 34 -2.04 16.51 -0.62
CA VAL A 34 -2.68 15.56 0.31
C VAL A 34 -3.30 16.39 1.44
N ASP A 35 -4.63 16.37 1.51
CA ASP A 35 -5.34 16.93 2.65
C ASP A 35 -5.38 15.95 3.83
N THR A 36 -5.92 16.39 4.97
CA THR A 36 -5.99 15.57 6.18
C THR A 36 -6.80 14.28 6.00
N ALA A 37 -7.89 14.33 5.23
CA ALA A 37 -8.75 13.17 5.00
C ALA A 37 -8.04 12.13 4.14
N THR A 38 -7.40 12.55 3.05
CA THR A 38 -6.57 11.71 2.18
C THR A 38 -5.38 11.14 2.96
N GLY A 39 -4.72 11.96 3.78
CA GLY A 39 -3.61 11.52 4.64
C GLY A 39 -4.03 10.43 5.61
N THR A 40 -5.20 10.57 6.24
CA THR A 40 -5.78 9.56 7.14
C THR A 40 -6.18 8.30 6.37
N PHE A 41 -6.75 8.45 5.17
CA PHE A 41 -7.10 7.33 4.32
C PHE A 41 -5.87 6.50 3.92
N LEU A 42 -4.72 7.12 3.67
CA LEU A 42 -3.47 6.40 3.39
C LEU A 42 -3.06 5.45 4.54
N ASP A 43 -3.46 5.71 5.79
CA ASP A 43 -3.18 4.83 6.94
C ASP A 43 -4.02 3.53 6.91
N LEU A 44 -5.13 3.54 6.17
CA LEU A 44 -5.96 2.37 5.95
C LEU A 44 -5.35 1.40 4.93
N LEU A 45 -4.42 1.88 4.10
CA LEU A 45 -3.67 1.08 3.11
C LEU A 45 -2.56 0.28 3.80
N ASN A 46 -2.96 -0.64 4.67
CA ASN A 46 -2.09 -1.49 5.48
C ASN A 46 -2.31 -3.00 5.25
N GLY A 47 -3.14 -3.36 4.25
CA GLY A 47 -3.40 -4.75 3.86
C GLY A 47 -4.50 -5.45 4.66
N THR A 48 -5.11 -4.79 5.65
CA THR A 48 -6.18 -5.41 6.46
C THR A 48 -7.57 -5.27 5.84
N ARG A 49 -7.75 -4.35 4.88
CA ARG A 49 -9.03 -4.04 4.25
C ARG A 49 -8.98 -4.30 2.76
N GLY A 50 -10.02 -4.93 2.22
CA GLY A 50 -10.24 -5.01 0.77
C GLY A 50 -10.82 -3.70 0.21
N MET A 51 -10.92 -3.61 -1.12
CA MET A 51 -11.40 -2.40 -1.81
C MET A 51 -12.82 -1.98 -1.41
N GLU A 52 -13.72 -2.92 -1.15
CA GLU A 52 -15.10 -2.61 -0.74
C GLU A 52 -15.12 -1.81 0.57
N LEU A 53 -14.48 -2.34 1.61
CA LEU A 53 -14.38 -1.67 2.91
C LEU A 53 -13.64 -0.33 2.80
N LEU A 54 -12.65 -0.21 1.91
CA LEU A 54 -11.96 1.06 1.69
C LEU A 54 -12.88 2.13 1.08
N ARG A 55 -13.77 1.76 0.15
CA ARG A 55 -14.76 2.70 -0.40
C ARG A 55 -15.71 3.18 0.71
N GLU A 56 -16.21 2.27 1.53
CA GLU A 56 -17.06 2.61 2.68
C GLU A 56 -16.34 3.53 3.68
N GLU A 57 -15.07 3.26 3.95
CA GLU A 57 -14.25 4.08 4.84
C GLU A 57 -14.02 5.49 4.26
N ALA A 58 -13.76 5.59 2.95
CA ALA A 58 -13.60 6.87 2.26
C ALA A 58 -14.87 7.72 2.33
N VAL A 59 -16.04 7.13 2.08
CA VAL A 59 -17.34 7.82 2.20
C VAL A 59 -17.56 8.32 3.64
N ARG A 60 -17.28 7.50 4.66
CA ARG A 60 -17.39 7.92 6.07
C ARG A 60 -16.42 9.05 6.43
N MET A 61 -15.29 9.16 5.75
CA MET A 61 -14.33 10.26 5.90
C MET A 61 -14.73 11.53 5.12
N GLY A 62 -15.80 11.49 4.33
CA GLY A 62 -16.25 12.61 3.50
C GLY A 62 -15.42 12.79 2.21
N LEU A 63 -14.70 11.76 1.78
CA LEU A 63 -13.97 11.78 0.51
C LEU A 63 -14.94 11.57 -0.67
N PRO A 64 -14.62 12.08 -1.88
CA PRO A 64 -15.38 11.80 -3.09
C PRO A 64 -15.52 10.30 -3.36
N GLU A 65 -16.62 9.88 -3.99
CA GLU A 65 -16.96 8.47 -4.24
C GLU A 65 -15.83 7.70 -4.97
N ASP A 66 -15.26 8.30 -6.01
CA ASP A 66 -14.17 7.70 -6.80
C ASP A 66 -12.78 7.88 -6.17
N HIS A 67 -12.68 8.55 -5.02
CA HIS A 67 -11.37 8.91 -4.46
C HIS A 67 -10.57 7.68 -4.04
N ALA A 68 -11.22 6.67 -3.44
CA ALA A 68 -10.56 5.45 -3.01
C ALA A 68 -9.93 4.70 -4.21
N ASP A 69 -10.71 4.47 -5.26
CA ASP A 69 -10.25 3.78 -6.47
C ASP A 69 -9.18 4.58 -7.21
N GLY A 70 -9.41 5.89 -7.41
CA GLY A 70 -8.45 6.75 -8.10
C GLY A 70 -7.13 6.89 -7.35
N LEU A 71 -7.14 6.90 -6.02
CA LEU A 71 -5.92 6.94 -5.22
C LEU A 71 -5.19 5.59 -5.26
N VAL A 72 -5.90 4.47 -5.02
CA VAL A 72 -5.29 3.13 -5.07
C VAL A 72 -4.73 2.84 -6.47
N GLY A 73 -5.44 3.21 -7.53
CA GLY A 73 -4.99 3.08 -8.92
C GLY A 73 -3.67 3.81 -9.16
N ARG A 74 -3.61 5.12 -8.85
CA ARG A 74 -2.39 5.93 -9.02
C ARG A 74 -1.22 5.40 -8.20
N LEU A 75 -1.45 4.97 -6.97
CA LEU A 75 -0.39 4.40 -6.13
C LEU A 75 0.08 3.02 -6.64
N SER A 76 -0.82 2.23 -7.22
CA SER A 76 -0.47 0.95 -7.85
C SER A 76 0.35 1.17 -9.11
N GLU A 77 -0.05 2.10 -9.99
CA GLU A 77 0.70 2.49 -11.18
C GLU A 77 2.09 3.04 -10.84
N ALA A 78 2.20 3.76 -9.71
CA ALA A 78 3.46 4.24 -9.17
C ALA A 78 4.33 3.13 -8.53
N GLY A 79 3.84 1.88 -8.44
CA GLY A 79 4.55 0.77 -7.81
C GLY A 79 4.73 0.93 -6.30
N LEU A 80 3.87 1.72 -5.64
CA LEU A 80 3.92 2.01 -4.20
C LEU A 80 3.08 1.04 -3.36
N LEU A 81 2.19 0.28 -4.00
CA LEU A 81 1.32 -0.67 -3.32
C LEU A 81 1.75 -2.13 -3.55
N ASP A 82 1.38 -2.94 -2.58
CA ASP A 82 1.39 -4.39 -2.60
C ASP A 82 -0.01 -4.91 -2.22
N ASP A 83 -0.29 -6.18 -2.49
CA ASP A 83 -1.55 -6.84 -2.12
C ASP A 83 -1.28 -7.89 -1.05
N ALA A 84 -1.83 -7.69 0.15
CA ALA A 84 -1.66 -8.64 1.26
C ALA A 84 -2.28 -10.02 0.99
N THR A 85 -3.16 -10.11 -0.01
CA THR A 85 -3.80 -11.34 -0.50
C THR A 85 -3.23 -11.83 -1.83
N GLY A 86 -2.16 -11.20 -2.33
CA GLY A 86 -1.52 -11.54 -3.59
C GLY A 86 -0.70 -12.84 -3.55
N GLY A 87 -0.04 -13.11 -4.67
CA GLY A 87 0.86 -14.22 -4.89
C GLY A 87 0.24 -15.56 -5.26
N GLY A 88 -1.03 -15.55 -5.67
CA GLY A 88 -1.71 -16.74 -6.20
C GLY A 88 -1.71 -17.94 -5.24
N PRO A 89 -1.81 -19.17 -5.78
CA PRO A 89 -1.83 -20.39 -4.98
C PRO A 89 -0.56 -20.59 -4.13
N GLU A 90 0.60 -20.18 -4.62
CA GLU A 90 1.87 -20.25 -3.90
C GLU A 90 1.88 -19.33 -2.68
N GLY A 91 1.38 -18.09 -2.84
CA GLY A 91 1.15 -17.15 -1.77
C GLY A 91 0.12 -17.65 -0.75
N ASP A 92 -0.92 -18.35 -1.20
CA ASP A 92 -1.90 -19.00 -0.33
C ASP A 92 -1.24 -20.05 0.57
N VAL A 93 -0.46 -20.96 -0.01
CA VAL A 93 0.31 -21.98 0.73
C VAL A 93 1.31 -21.36 1.70
N LEU A 94 1.96 -20.26 1.31
CA LEU A 94 2.88 -19.54 2.20
C LEU A 94 2.15 -18.94 3.41
N ARG A 95 0.95 -18.37 3.20
CA ARG A 95 0.14 -17.76 4.26
C ARG A 95 -0.37 -18.79 5.30
N GLU A 96 -0.45 -20.07 4.95
CA GLU A 96 -0.70 -21.17 5.90
C GLU A 96 0.47 -21.41 6.89
N ARG A 97 1.62 -20.75 6.69
CA ARG A 97 2.83 -20.88 7.52
C ARG A 97 3.18 -19.56 8.23
N PRO A 98 2.36 -19.08 9.19
CA PRO A 98 2.50 -17.74 9.77
C PRO A 98 3.87 -17.51 10.42
N HIS A 99 4.44 -18.51 11.09
CA HIS A 99 5.77 -18.39 11.69
C HIS A 99 6.90 -18.20 10.66
N ALA A 100 6.77 -18.79 9.46
CA ALA A 100 7.74 -18.62 8.39
C ALA A 100 7.60 -17.22 7.76
N VAL A 101 6.36 -16.80 7.50
CA VAL A 101 6.05 -15.45 7.01
C VAL A 101 6.57 -14.38 7.96
N ASP A 102 6.36 -14.56 9.27
CA ASP A 102 6.84 -13.60 10.27
C ASP A 102 8.35 -13.47 10.30
N ARG A 103 9.07 -14.61 10.19
CA ARG A 103 10.54 -14.62 10.13
C ARG A 103 11.06 -13.94 8.86
N LEU A 104 10.40 -14.17 7.73
CA LEU A 104 10.79 -13.65 6.42
C LEU A 104 10.19 -12.27 6.12
N ARG A 105 9.48 -11.65 7.07
CA ARG A 105 8.79 -10.37 6.84
C ARG A 105 9.70 -9.28 6.26
N PRO A 106 10.95 -9.10 6.73
CA PRO A 106 11.87 -8.13 6.11
C PRO A 106 12.21 -8.49 4.67
N ASP A 107 12.49 -9.77 4.38
CA ASP A 107 12.85 -10.24 3.05
C ASP A 107 11.69 -10.10 2.06
N LEU A 108 10.46 -10.47 2.48
CA LEU A 108 9.24 -10.29 1.69
C LEU A 108 8.94 -8.80 1.41
N ALA A 109 9.24 -7.92 2.38
CA ALA A 109 9.10 -6.48 2.19
C ALA A 109 10.10 -5.93 1.15
N THR A 110 11.32 -6.48 1.12
CA THR A 110 12.31 -6.13 0.08
C THR A 110 11.94 -6.73 -1.27
N LEU A 111 11.47 -7.98 -1.31
CA LEU A 111 11.03 -8.66 -2.53
C LEU A 111 9.88 -7.91 -3.20
N SER A 112 8.94 -7.35 -2.44
CA SER A 112 7.84 -6.57 -3.03
C SER A 112 8.31 -5.31 -3.76
N LEU A 113 9.52 -4.81 -3.52
CA LEU A 113 10.09 -3.70 -4.30
C LEU A 113 10.44 -4.10 -5.74
N THR A 114 10.67 -5.39 -6.01
CA THR A 114 11.04 -5.85 -7.36
C THR A 114 9.84 -6.10 -8.27
N ALA A 115 8.64 -6.18 -7.69
CA ALA A 115 7.39 -6.36 -8.42
C ALA A 115 6.67 -5.02 -8.62
N PRO A 116 6.42 -4.56 -9.85
CA PRO A 116 5.75 -3.28 -10.09
C PRO A 116 4.26 -3.33 -9.72
N ALA A 117 3.57 -4.43 -10.05
CA ALA A 117 2.15 -4.57 -9.75
C ALA A 117 1.90 -5.15 -8.34
N PRO A 118 0.79 -4.77 -7.68
CA PRO A 118 0.45 -5.29 -6.36
C PRO A 118 0.24 -6.81 -6.37
N GLY A 119 0.90 -7.53 -5.47
CA GLY A 119 0.70 -8.98 -5.31
C GLY A 119 1.52 -9.88 -6.23
N ASP A 120 2.37 -9.33 -7.11
CA ASP A 120 3.19 -10.11 -8.06
C ASP A 120 4.53 -10.59 -7.47
N ALA A 121 4.83 -10.24 -6.21
CA ALA A 121 6.12 -10.47 -5.59
C ALA A 121 6.33 -11.91 -5.10
N ILE A 122 5.26 -12.68 -4.94
CA ILE A 122 5.25 -14.03 -4.35
C ILE A 122 4.52 -14.96 -5.30
#